data_AF-A0A417F0M8-F1
#
_entry.id   AF-A0A417F0M8-F1
#
_cell.length_a   1.000
_cell.length_b   1.000
_cell.length_c   1.000
_cell.angle_alpha   90.00
_cell.angle_beta   90.00
_cell.angle_gamma   90.00
#
_symmetry.space_group_name_H-M   'P 1'
#
loop_
_entity.id
_entity.type
_entity.pdbx_description
1 polymer ?
#
loop_
_entity_poly.entity_id
_entity_poly.type
_entity_poly.pdbx_seq_one_letter_code
_entity_poly.pdbx_strand_id
1 'polypeptide(L)'
;MPKQKNLAELNAEKENIERQLTQEQHKKQRLENRIAYYERGDRTKRAHNLIVRSADIESIAPLTKLLTRAEFYALAEKVFDLPVVKGLLMAAVNEHNRAEQKEGC
;
A
#
# COMPACT_ATOMS: atom_id res chain seq x y z
N MET A 1 37.99 -12.49 -40.26
CA MET A 1 38.25 -11.43 -39.26
C MET A 1 37.08 -10.45 -39.30
N PRO A 2 36.52 -10.02 -38.15
CA PRO A 2 35.48 -9.00 -38.17
C PRO A 2 36.04 -7.71 -38.78
N LYS A 3 35.32 -7.10 -39.72
CA LYS A 3 35.71 -5.80 -40.32
C LYS A 3 35.89 -4.80 -39.18
N GLN A 4 37.07 -4.19 -39.08
CA GLN A 4 37.31 -3.09 -38.16
C GLN A 4 36.43 -1.91 -38.58
N LYS A 5 35.54 -1.48 -37.68
CA LYS A 5 34.69 -0.31 -37.89
C LYS A 5 35.56 0.94 -38.00
N ASN A 6 35.19 1.86 -38.89
CA ASN A 6 35.91 3.14 -38.99
C ASN A 6 35.53 4.06 -37.80
N LEU A 7 36.32 5.12 -37.58
CA LEU A 7 36.13 6.03 -36.45
C LEU A 7 34.78 6.77 -36.48
N ALA A 8 34.24 7.05 -37.68
CA ALA A 8 32.93 7.67 -37.85
C ALA A 8 31.77 6.69 -37.53
N GLU A 9 31.91 5.41 -37.87
CA GLU A 9 30.95 4.36 -37.52
C GLU A 9 30.87 4.15 -36.00
N LEU A 10 32.01 4.19 -35.31
CA LEU A 10 32.07 4.12 -33.85
C LEU A 10 31.42 5.34 -33.18
N ASN A 11 31.62 6.55 -33.72
CA ASN A 11 30.99 7.76 -33.21
C ASN A 11 29.46 7.74 -33.40
N ALA A 12 28.98 7.30 -34.57
CA ALA A 12 27.54 7.16 -34.82
C ALA A 12 26.88 6.11 -33.91
N GLU A 13 27.58 4.98 -33.65
CA GLU A 13 27.12 3.96 -32.72
C GLU A 13 27.07 4.50 -31.28
N LYS A 14 28.07 5.27 -30.86
CA LYS A 14 28.10 5.94 -29.56
C LYS A 14 26.92 6.90 -29.39
N GLU A 15 26.65 7.78 -30.36
CA GLU A 15 25.51 8.70 -30.31
C GLU A 15 24.16 7.97 -30.28
N ASN A 16 24.05 6.80 -30.92
CA ASN A 16 22.83 5.99 -30.87
C ASN A 16 22.66 5.35 -29.48
N ILE A 17 23.73 4.82 -28.90
CA ILE A 17 23.73 4.26 -27.54
C ILE A 17 23.39 5.33 -26.50
N GLU A 18 23.94 6.54 -26.62
CA GLU A 18 23.63 7.67 -25.73
C GLU A 18 22.15 8.08 -25.84
N ARG A 19 21.58 8.08 -27.05
CA ARG A 19 20.14 8.30 -27.25
C ARG A 19 19.28 7.20 -26.66
N GLN A 20 19.69 5.94 -26.78
CA GLN A 20 18.97 4.82 -26.16
C GLN A 20 19.05 4.88 -24.63
N LEU A 21 20.21 5.22 -24.08
CA LEU A 21 20.42 5.35 -22.65
C LEU A 21 19.51 6.43 -22.04
N THR A 22 19.42 7.60 -22.67
CA THR A 22 18.52 8.66 -22.21
C THR A 22 17.06 8.24 -22.28
N GLN A 23 16.63 7.53 -23.34
CA GLN A 23 15.28 6.97 -23.43
C GLN A 23 14.98 5.97 -22.29
N GLU A 24 15.89 5.05 -21.99
CA GLU A 24 15.72 4.09 -20.90
C GLU A 24 15.70 4.78 -19.53
N GLN A 25 16.54 5.80 -19.31
CA GLN A 25 16.49 6.62 -18.10
C GLN A 25 15.13 7.30 -17.92
N HIS A 26 14.57 7.88 -18.98
CA HIS A 26 13.22 8.47 -18.93
C HIS A 26 12.13 7.41 -18.64
N LYS A 27 12.23 6.20 -19.22
CA LYS A 27 11.30 5.10 -18.92
C LYS A 27 11.39 4.68 -17.46
N LYS A 28 12.61 4.52 -16.93
CA LYS A 28 12.85 4.21 -15.51
C LYS A 28 12.21 5.26 -14.61
N GLN A 29 12.44 6.54 -14.86
CA GLN A 29 11.85 7.62 -14.06
C GLN A 29 10.32 7.60 -14.08
N ARG A 30 9.70 7.30 -15.24
CA ARG A 30 8.23 7.18 -15.31
C ARG A 30 7.70 6.03 -14.48
N LEU A 31 8.40 4.90 -14.44
CA LEU A 31 8.02 3.76 -13.62
C LEU A 31 8.16 4.09 -12.13
N GLU A 32 9.26 4.71 -11.73
CA GLU A 32 9.47 5.16 -10.33
C GLU A 32 8.38 6.14 -9.89
N ASN A 33 8.04 7.12 -10.73
CA ASN A 33 6.96 8.06 -10.44
C ASN A 33 5.59 7.35 -10.31
N ARG A 34 5.35 6.31 -11.11
CA ARG A 34 4.11 5.53 -11.05
C ARG A 34 4.02 4.68 -9.78
N ILE A 35 5.13 4.08 -9.35
CA ILE A 35 5.22 3.38 -8.06
C ILE A 35 4.92 4.36 -6.92
N ALA A 36 5.59 5.51 -6.90
CA ALA A 36 5.38 6.53 -5.87
C ALA A 36 3.93 7.05 -5.83
N TYR A 37 3.28 7.17 -6.99
CA TYR A 37 1.87 7.57 -7.09
C TYR A 37 0.93 6.56 -6.41
N TYR A 38 1.08 5.26 -6.72
CA TYR A 38 0.23 4.23 -6.13
C TYR A 38 0.50 4.06 -4.63
N GLU A 39 1.78 4.08 -4.21
CA GLU A 39 2.12 4.04 -2.79
C GLU A 39 1.53 5.22 -2.01
N ARG A 40 1.56 6.42 -2.58
CA ARG A 40 0.93 7.60 -1.98
C ARG A 40 -0.58 7.43 -1.87
N GLY A 41 -1.21 6.96 -2.94
CA GLY A 41 -2.65 6.65 -2.95
C GLY A 41 -3.03 5.65 -1.86
N ASP A 42 -2.25 4.58 -1.70
CA ASP A 42 -2.47 3.54 -0.71
C ASP A 42 -2.26 4.06 0.72
N ARG A 43 -1.24 4.91 0.96
CA ARG A 43 -1.04 5.58 2.24
C ARG A 43 -2.21 6.49 2.60
N THR A 44 -2.70 7.28 1.65
CA THR A 44 -3.86 8.17 1.87
C THR A 44 -5.13 7.38 2.15
N LYS A 45 -5.41 6.32 1.38
CA LYS A 45 -6.55 5.41 1.62
C LYS A 45 -6.44 4.76 3.00
N ARG A 46 -5.26 4.29 3.38
CA ARG A 46 -5.02 3.71 4.70
C ARG A 46 -5.29 4.71 5.82
N ALA A 47 -4.78 5.94 5.72
CA ALA A 47 -5.02 6.97 6.73
C ALA A 47 -6.52 7.30 6.86
N HIS A 48 -7.22 7.46 5.74
CA HIS A 48 -8.66 7.69 5.72
C HIS A 48 -9.42 6.55 6.40
N ASN A 49 -9.12 5.29 6.04
CA ASN A 49 -9.76 4.13 6.64
C ASN A 49 -9.54 4.02 8.15
N LEU A 50 -8.34 4.39 8.64
CA LEU A 50 -8.05 4.42 10.07
C LEU A 50 -8.88 5.50 10.79
N ILE A 51 -9.05 6.68 10.19
CA ILE A 51 -9.89 7.76 10.74
C ILE A 51 -11.35 7.32 10.80
N VAL A 52 -11.90 6.76 9.71
CA VAL A 52 -13.29 6.29 9.65
C VAL A 52 -13.54 5.23 10.71
N ARG A 53 -12.70 4.19 10.80
CA ARG A 53 -12.85 3.14 11.82
C ARG A 53 -12.81 3.68 13.23
N SER A 54 -11.98 4.70 13.49
CA SER A 54 -11.92 5.34 14.81
C SER A 54 -13.21 6.10 15.11
N ALA A 55 -13.74 6.82 14.12
CA ALA A 55 -15.02 7.53 14.23
C ALA A 55 -16.20 6.57 14.45
N ASP A 56 -16.21 5.39 13.81
CA ASP A 56 -17.25 4.38 14.00
C ASP A 56 -17.27 3.86 15.44
N ILE A 57 -16.09 3.60 16.04
CA ILE A 57 -15.99 3.19 17.44
C ILE A 57 -16.50 4.28 18.37
N GLU A 58 -16.09 5.54 18.15
CA GLU A 58 -16.57 6.68 18.94
C GLU A 58 -18.07 6.93 18.78
N SER A 59 -18.66 6.53 17.64
CA SER A 59 -20.10 6.60 17.41
C SER A 59 -20.85 5.56 18.24
N ILE A 60 -20.34 4.32 18.29
CA ILE A 60 -20.97 3.20 19.01
C ILE A 60 -20.75 3.31 20.53
N ALA A 61 -19.59 3.81 20.96
CA ALA A 61 -19.21 3.92 22.36
C ALA A 61 -18.71 5.34 22.72
N PRO A 62 -19.59 6.36 22.81
CA PRO A 62 -19.17 7.76 22.94
C PRO A 62 -18.28 8.10 24.14
N LEU A 63 -18.34 7.29 25.20
CA LEU A 63 -17.50 7.46 26.39
C LEU A 63 -16.00 7.26 26.09
N THR A 64 -15.65 6.56 25.01
CA THR A 64 -14.25 6.38 24.61
C THR A 64 -13.58 7.70 24.23
N LYS A 65 -14.35 8.74 23.88
CA LYS A 65 -13.83 10.09 23.58
C LYS A 65 -13.17 10.77 24.78
N LEU A 66 -13.53 10.36 25.99
CA LEU A 66 -12.93 10.88 27.21
C LEU A 66 -11.55 10.28 27.49
N LEU A 67 -11.23 9.16 26.84
CA LEU A 67 -9.96 8.46 27.01
C LEU A 67 -8.90 9.09 26.10
N THR A 68 -7.71 9.29 26.65
CA THR A 68 -6.52 9.50 25.82
C THR A 68 -6.26 8.27 24.96
N ARG A 69 -5.43 8.43 23.93
CA ARG A 69 -5.02 7.30 23.08
C ARG A 69 -4.50 6.12 23.91
N ALA A 70 -3.61 6.37 24.88
CA ALA A 70 -3.03 5.31 25.70
C ALA A 70 -4.08 4.57 26.54
N GLU A 71 -5.00 5.31 27.16
CA GLU A 71 -6.09 4.72 27.95
C GLU A 71 -7.06 3.91 27.08
N PHE A 72 -7.39 4.41 25.89
CA PHE A 72 -8.19 3.66 24.92
C PHE A 72 -7.50 2.35 24.49
N TYR A 73 -6.19 2.39 24.21
CA TYR A 73 -5.42 1.19 23.88
C TYR A 73 -5.43 0.18 25.03
N ALA A 74 -5.19 0.61 26.27
CA ALA A 74 -5.22 -0.27 27.44
C ALA A 74 -6.62 -0.87 27.69
N LEU A 75 -7.69 -0.12 27.43
CA LEU A 75 -9.06 -0.64 27.44
C LEU A 75 -9.25 -1.69 26.35
N ALA A 76 -8.87 -1.37 25.11
CA ALA A 76 -9.00 -2.27 23.97
C ALA A 76 -8.26 -3.59 24.20
N GLU A 77 -7.04 -3.57 24.73
CA GLU A 77 -6.29 -4.78 25.08
C GLU A 77 -7.08 -5.68 26.04
N LYS A 78 -7.64 -5.11 27.12
CA LYS A 78 -8.45 -5.87 28.08
C LYS A 78 -9.72 -6.43 27.45
N VAL A 79 -10.40 -5.64 26.62
CA VAL A 79 -11.65 -6.06 25.94
C VAL A 79 -11.36 -7.19 24.96
N PHE A 80 -10.32 -7.05 24.12
CA PHE A 80 -9.95 -8.07 23.14
C PHE A 80 -9.28 -9.29 23.76
N ASP A 81 -8.86 -9.24 25.03
CA ASP A 81 -8.38 -10.44 25.74
C ASP A 81 -9.53 -11.37 26.16
N LEU A 82 -10.75 -10.84 26.31
CA LEU A 82 -11.93 -11.61 26.71
C LEU A 82 -12.26 -12.72 25.69
N PRO A 83 -12.46 -13.98 26.12
CA PRO A 83 -12.73 -15.10 25.21
C PRO A 83 -13.93 -14.89 24.29
N VAL A 84 -15.00 -14.27 24.80
CA VAL A 84 -16.21 -13.98 24.03
C VAL A 84 -15.90 -13.01 22.89
N VAL A 85 -15.13 -11.96 23.15
CA VAL A 85 -14.75 -10.97 22.13
C VAL A 85 -13.84 -11.59 21.07
N LYS A 86 -12.87 -12.43 21.48
CA LYS A 86 -12.03 -13.20 20.54
C LYS A 86 -12.90 -14.11 19.65
N GLY A 87 -13.89 -14.78 20.22
CA GLY A 87 -14.84 -15.63 19.49
C GLY A 87 -15.67 -14.85 18.47
N LEU A 88 -16.21 -13.69 18.87
CA LEU A 88 -16.97 -12.81 17.96
C LEU A 88 -16.10 -12.27 16.83
N LEU A 89 -14.87 -11.84 17.14
CA LEU A 89 -13.93 -11.36 16.13
C LEU A 89 -13.60 -12.45 15.10
N MET A 90 -13.32 -13.67 15.57
CA MET A 90 -13.05 -14.81 14.70
C MET A 90 -14.26 -15.15 13.83
N ALA A 91 -15.48 -15.14 14.38
CA ALA A 91 -16.70 -15.38 13.62
C ALA A 91 -16.91 -14.33 12.50
N ALA A 92 -16.75 -13.05 12.81
CA ALA A 92 -16.87 -11.97 11.83
C ALA A 92 -15.84 -12.08 10.70
N VAL A 93 -14.58 -12.42 11.03
CA VAL A 93 -13.53 -12.65 10.02
C VAL A 93 -13.86 -13.86 9.14
N ASN A 94 -14.35 -14.95 9.72
CA ASN A 94 -14.74 -16.14 8.96
C ASN A 94 -15.92 -15.86 8.03
N GLU A 95 -16.90 -15.05 8.46
CA GLU A 95 -18.03 -14.64 7.62
C GLU A 95 -17.57 -13.76 6.44
N HIS A 96 -16.71 -12.78 6.69
CA HIS A 96 -16.11 -11.96 5.63
C HIS A 96 -15.37 -12.83 4.60
N ASN A 97 -14.50 -13.74 5.06
CA ASN A 97 -13.77 -14.65 4.17
C ASN A 97 -14.70 -15.53 3.32
N ARG A 98 -15.83 -15.97 3.89
CA ARG A 98 -16.82 -16.77 3.16
C ARG A 98 -17.57 -15.94 2.10
N ALA A 99 -17.82 -14.66 2.36
CA ALA A 99 -18.45 -13.76 1.40
C ALA A 99 -17.52 -13.51 0.20
N GLU A 100 -16.25 -13.18 0.45
CA GLU A 100 -15.23 -12.95 -0.59
C GLU A 100 -15.07 -14.19 -1.50
N GLN A 101 -15.09 -15.40 -0.93
CA GLN A 101 -15.01 -16.65 -1.72
C GLN A 101 -16.22 -16.90 -2.62
N LYS A 102 -17.40 -16.39 -2.26
CA LYS A 102 -18.62 -16.52 -3.07
C LYS A 102 -18.69 -15.49 -4.20
N GLU A 103 -18.11 -14.32 -4.01
CA GLU A 103 -18.07 -13.25 -5.02
C GLU A 103 -16.96 -13.46 -6.06
N GLY A 104 -15.96 -14.30 -5.76
CA GLY A 104 -14.88 -14.69 -6.67
C GLY A 104 -15.16 -15.90 -7.57
N CYS A 105 -16.40 -16.40 -7.63
CA CYS A 105 -16.84 -17.49 -8.53
C CYS A 105 -17.70 -16.97 -9.69
#